data_AF-A0A0N4VXP7-F1
#
_entry.id   AF-A0A0N4VXP7-F1
#
_cell.length_a   1.000
_cell.length_b   1.000
_cell.length_c   1.000
_cell.angle_alpha   90.00
_cell.angle_beta   90.00
_cell.angle_gamma   90.00
#
_symmetry.space_group_name_H-M   'P 1'
#
loop_
_entity.id
_entity.type
_entity.pdbx_description
1 polymer ?
#
loop_
_entity_poly.entity_id
_entity_poly.type
_entity_poly.pdbx_seq_one_letter_code
_entity_poly.pdbx_strand_id
1 'polypeptide(L)'
;MHTSLVGDLGPLGIVFNTPSHHRVHHGRNPYCIDKNYGGVFIIWDKMFGTFEAERKDDPPIYGLVHNENTFDQIYLQVISLSP
;
A
#
# COMPACT_ATOMS: atom_id res chain seq x y z
N MET A 1 1.93 -11.84 1.95
CA MET A 1 1.88 -10.38 1.80
C MET A 1 1.16 -10.00 0.50
N HIS A 2 1.61 -10.37 -0.70
CA HIS A 2 1.04 -9.84 -1.96
C HIS A 2 -0.12 -10.60 -2.62
N THR A 3 -0.75 -11.58 -1.96
CA THR A 3 -1.85 -12.33 -2.58
C THR A 3 -3.18 -11.61 -2.40
N SER A 4 -4.06 -11.63 -3.41
CA SER A 4 -5.46 -11.17 -3.32
C SER A 4 -6.47 -12.29 -3.00
N LEU A 5 -6.00 -13.54 -2.96
CA LEU A 5 -6.86 -14.71 -2.71
C LEU A 5 -7.39 -14.75 -1.27
N VAL A 6 -6.73 -14.05 -0.36
CA VAL A 6 -7.05 -14.02 1.06
C VAL A 6 -7.42 -12.58 1.44
N GLY A 7 -8.63 -12.43 1.99
CA GLY A 7 -9.15 -11.18 2.52
C GLY A 7 -8.58 -10.85 3.89
N ASP A 8 -9.43 -10.34 4.78
CA ASP A 8 -9.05 -10.11 6.17
C ASP A 8 -8.80 -11.43 6.91
N LEU A 9 -7.77 -11.43 7.77
CA LEU A 9 -7.39 -12.55 8.63
C LEU A 9 -7.87 -12.37 10.09
N GLY A 10 -8.70 -11.35 10.35
CA GLY A 10 -9.34 -11.12 11.63
C GLY A 10 -8.32 -10.87 12.74
N PRO A 11 -8.34 -11.61 13.87
CA PRO A 11 -7.47 -11.36 15.02
C PRO A 11 -5.97 -11.33 14.71
N LEU A 12 -5.51 -12.07 13.70
CA LEU A 12 -4.11 -12.03 13.28
C LEU A 12 -3.69 -10.62 12.82
N GLY A 13 -4.61 -9.86 12.24
CA GLY A 13 -4.41 -8.48 11.81
C GLY A 13 -4.34 -7.46 12.95
N ILE A 14 -4.44 -7.89 14.21
CA ILE A 14 -4.18 -7.01 15.35
C ILE A 14 -2.66 -6.79 15.50
N VAL A 15 -1.87 -7.84 15.31
CA VAL A 15 -0.41 -7.83 15.56
C VAL A 15 0.40 -7.93 14.28
N PHE A 16 -0.01 -8.79 13.35
CA PHE A 16 0.75 -9.07 12.12
C PHE A 16 0.24 -8.25 10.93
N ASN A 17 1.16 -7.89 10.04
CA ASN A 17 0.81 -7.40 8.72
C ASN A 17 0.26 -8.57 7.89
N THR A 18 -0.99 -8.44 7.45
CA THR A 18 -1.72 -9.45 6.69
C THR A 18 -1.65 -9.13 5.20
N PRO A 19 -1.98 -10.07 4.30
CA PRO A 19 -2.04 -9.75 2.88
C PRO A 19 -2.95 -8.57 2.54
N SER A 20 -4.08 -8.41 3.25
CA SER A 20 -4.98 -7.28 3.09
C SER A 20 -4.33 -5.93 3.47
N HIS A 21 -3.66 -5.86 4.62
CA HIS A 21 -2.96 -4.62 5.03
C HIS A 21 -1.83 -4.26 4.06
N HIS A 22 -1.12 -5.27 3.57
CA HIS A 22 -0.03 -5.11 2.62
C HIS A 22 -0.49 -4.64 1.23
N ARG A 23 -1.71 -5.01 0.80
CA ARG A 23 -2.30 -4.46 -0.43
C ARG A 23 -2.59 -2.97 -0.32
N VAL A 24 -3.07 -2.52 0.84
CA VAL A 24 -3.25 -1.08 1.11
C VAL A 24 -1.92 -0.34 1.04
N HIS A 25 -0.85 -0.87 1.63
CA HIS A 25 0.49 -0.27 1.53
C HIS A 25 0.97 -0.07 0.09
N HIS A 26 0.61 -0.99 -0.82
CA HIS A 26 0.95 -0.88 -2.25
C HIS A 26 -0.10 -0.16 -3.10
N GLY A 27 -1.24 0.21 -2.51
CA GLY A 27 -2.32 0.89 -3.22
C GLY A 27 -1.96 2.34 -3.51
N ARG A 28 -2.37 2.83 -4.68
CA ARG A 28 -2.24 4.24 -5.06
C ARG A 28 -3.51 5.06 -4.84
N ASN A 29 -4.60 4.44 -4.39
CA ASN A 29 -5.83 5.15 -4.04
C ASN A 29 -5.50 6.19 -2.95
N PRO A 30 -6.19 7.34 -2.89
CA PRO A 30 -5.88 8.38 -1.91
C PRO A 30 -5.84 7.89 -0.45
N TYR A 31 -6.68 6.91 -0.09
CA TYR A 31 -6.71 6.36 1.27
C TYR A 31 -5.54 5.41 1.58
N CYS A 32 -4.86 4.90 0.55
CA CYS A 32 -3.73 3.98 0.67
C CYS A 32 -2.40 4.70 0.85
N ILE A 33 -2.32 5.99 0.49
CA ILE A 33 -1.08 6.77 0.54
C ILE A 33 -0.63 6.94 1.98
N ASP A 34 0.65 6.69 2.23
CA ASP A 34 1.28 6.86 3.53
C ASP A 34 0.66 6.00 4.65
N LYS A 35 0.30 4.75 4.31
CA LYS A 35 -0.29 3.78 5.22
C LYS A 35 0.49 2.48 5.32
N ASN A 36 0.31 1.81 6.47
CA ASN A 36 0.71 0.43 6.73
C ASN A 36 2.19 0.14 6.45
N TYR A 37 3.09 0.93 7.02
CA TYR A 37 4.54 0.86 6.83
C TYR A 37 5.20 -0.40 7.44
N GLY A 38 4.60 -1.00 8.47
CA GLY A 38 5.18 -2.11 9.23
C GLY A 38 5.27 -3.40 8.40
N GLY A 39 6.47 -3.85 8.05
CA GLY A 39 6.65 -5.02 7.17
C GLY A 39 6.24 -6.37 7.77
N VAL A 40 6.39 -6.58 9.07
CA VAL A 40 5.97 -7.82 9.76
C VAL A 40 4.85 -7.55 10.77
N PHE A 41 5.00 -6.49 11.57
CA PHE A 41 4.06 -6.15 12.63
C PHE A 41 3.29 -4.88 12.29
N ILE A 42 1.97 -5.00 12.16
CA ILE A 42 1.06 -3.87 11.90
C ILE A 42 0.73 -3.08 13.18
N ILE A 43 1.08 -3.63 14.35
CA ILE A 43 0.82 -2.98 15.63
C ILE A 43 1.47 -1.60 15.72
N TRP A 44 2.62 -1.40 15.07
CA TRP A 44 3.30 -0.11 15.02
C TRP A 44 2.45 0.92 14.28
N ASP A 45 1.90 0.59 13.13
CA ASP A 45 1.01 1.48 12.39
C ASP A 45 -0.26 1.85 13.19
N LYS A 46 -0.80 0.91 13.96
CA LYS A 46 -1.94 1.18 14.84
C LYS A 46 -1.57 2.12 15.99
N MET A 47 -0.38 1.96 16.57
CA MET A 47 0.11 2.81 17.66
C MET A 47 0.47 4.22 17.18
N PHE A 48 1.01 4.36 15.97
CA PHE A 48 1.49 5.63 15.42
C PHE A 48 0.51 6.30 14.45
N GLY A 49 -0.67 5.71 14.23
CA GLY A 49 -1.76 6.34 13.47
C GLY A 49 -1.63 6.25 11.94
N THR A 50 -0.77 5.37 11.43
CA THR A 50 -0.56 5.13 9.99
C THR A 50 -1.31 3.89 9.50
N PHE A 51 -2.08 3.23 10.37
CA PHE A 51 -2.90 2.08 9.99
C PHE A 51 -4.11 2.48 9.15
N GLU A 52 -4.38 1.71 8.10
CA GLU A 52 -5.61 1.77 7.31
C GLU A 52 -6.04 0.37 6.86
N ALA A 53 -7.33 0.09 6.94
CA ALA A 53 -7.89 -1.20 6.51
C ALA A 53 -8.24 -1.18 5.01
N GLU A 54 -8.19 -2.33 4.36
CA GLU A 54 -8.63 -2.44 2.98
C GLU A 54 -10.15 -2.25 2.86
N ARG A 55 -10.57 -1.40 1.92
CA ARG A 55 -11.97 -1.06 1.69
C ARG A 55 -12.51 -1.92 0.55
N LYS A 56 -13.68 -2.52 0.75
CA LYS A 56 -14.29 -3.39 -0.28
C LYS A 56 -14.97 -2.59 -1.39
N ASP A 57 -15.45 -1.41 -1.04
CA ASP A 57 -16.12 -0.43 -1.91
C ASP A 57 -15.13 0.42 -2.71
N ASP A 58 -13.88 0.56 -2.25
CA ASP A 58 -12.77 1.21 -2.97
C ASP A 58 -11.52 0.32 -2.89
N PRO A 59 -11.46 -0.78 -3.67
CA PRO A 59 -10.35 -1.72 -3.61
C PRO A 59 -9.02 -1.10 -4.10
N PRO A 60 -7.86 -1.57 -3.59
CA PRO A 60 -6.55 -1.06 -4.01
C PRO A 60 -6.30 -1.18 -5.51
N ILE A 61 -5.98 -0.05 -6.13
CA ILE A 61 -5.45 0.11 -7.48
C ILE A 61 -3.93 0.22 -7.34
N TYR A 62 -3.18 -0.47 -8.20
CA TYR A 62 -1.72 -0.49 -8.15
C TYR A 62 -1.10 0.42 -9.21
N GLY A 63 0.20 0.70 -9.05
CA GLY A 63 0.98 1.54 -9.94
C GLY A 63 1.34 2.88 -9.32
N LEU A 64 1.85 3.80 -10.12
CA LEU A 64 2.22 5.14 -9.68
C LEU A 64 0.98 6.01 -9.51
N VAL A 65 0.98 6.93 -8.55
CA VAL A 65 -0.11 7.92 -8.39
C VAL A 65 -0.30 8.71 -9.69
N HIS A 66 0.81 9.12 -10.30
CA HIS A 66 0.86 9.73 -11.63
C HIS A 66 1.53 8.76 -12.60
N ASN A 67 0.81 8.37 -13.65
CA ASN A 67 1.36 7.49 -14.68
C ASN A 67 2.17 8.30 -15.67
N GLU A 68 3.32 7.75 -16.05
CA GLU A 68 4.20 8.33 -17.06
C GLU A 68 3.84 7.83 -18.45
N ASN A 69 3.93 8.72 -19.45
CA ASN A 69 3.59 8.41 -20.84
C ASN A 69 4.81 7.92 -21.65
N THR A 70 5.86 7.47 -20.97
CA THR A 70 7.11 6.99 -21.57
C THR A 70 7.70 5.84 -20.76
N PHE A 71 8.50 5.01 -21.44
CA PHE A 71 9.29 3.93 -20.83
C PHE A 71 10.79 4.20 -20.84
N ASP A 72 11.21 5.40 -21.28
CA ASP A 72 12.61 5.81 -21.26
C ASP A 72 13.13 5.86 -19.81
N GLN A 73 14.10 5.02 -19.51
CA GLN A 73 14.59 4.83 -18.14
C GLN A 73 15.37 6.05 -17.62
N ILE A 74 16.06 6.79 -18.49
CA ILE A 74 16.81 7.98 -18.08
C ILE A 74 15.81 9.10 -17.74
N TYR A 75 14.80 9.29 -18.59
CA TYR A 75 13.73 10.26 -18.32
C TYR A 75 13.00 9.93 -17.00
N LEU A 76 12.62 8.67 -16.79
CA LEU A 76 11.91 8.26 -15.58
C LEU A 76 12.75 8.47 -14.30
N GLN A 77 14.05 8.14 -14.33
CA GLN A 77 14.90 8.24 -13.13
C GLN A 77 15.41 9.66 -12.85
N VAL A 78 15.59 10.49 -13.88
CA VAL A 78 16.26 11.80 -13.74
C VAL A 78 15.29 12.98 -13.88
N ILE A 79 14.24 12.85 -14.68
CA ILE A 79 13.35 13.98 -15.02
C ILE A 79 12.01 13.86 -14.31
N SER A 80 11.29 12.75 -14.51
CA SER A 80 9.95 12.54 -13.93
C SER A 80 9.92 12.57 -12.40
N LEU A 81 10.97 12.05 -11.75
CA LEU A 81 11.09 11.97 -10.29
C LEU A 81 11.86 13.14 -9.66
N SER A 82 12.25 14.15 -10.44
CA SER A 82 12.85 15.37 -9.87
C SER A 82 11.75 16.21 -9.20
N PRO A 83 11.95 16.67 -7.95
CA PRO A 83 10.96 17.42 -7.18
C PRO A 83 10.65 18.81 -7.77
#